data_AF-A0A100JYE4-F1
#
_entry.id   AF-A0A100JYE4-F1
#
_cell.length_a   1.000
_cell.length_b   1.000
_cell.length_c   1.000
_cell.angle_alpha   90.00
_cell.angle_beta   90.00
_cell.angle_gamma   90.00
#
_symmetry.space_group_name_H-M   'P 1'
#
loop_
_entity.id
_entity.type
_entity.pdbx_description
1 polymer ?
#
loop_
_entity_poly.entity_id
_entity_poly.type
_entity_poly.pdbx_seq_one_letter_code
_entity_poly.pdbx_strand_id
1 'polypeptide(L)'
;MSDLPPDLDWIRAAPEDATGPGPWIELAFGEGRGEDDPEAPVYIRETSAPDNVVTTNRRKWDAFVLGVQAGEFDHFVEGVEGFEPTKK
;
A
#
# COMPACT_ATOMS: atom_id res chain seq x y z
N MET A 1 -17.28 4.92 10.75
CA MET A 1 -17.05 4.00 9.62
C MET A 1 -16.79 4.88 8.42
N SER A 2 -15.64 4.72 7.77
CA SER A 2 -15.29 5.51 6.59
C SER A 2 -16.28 5.22 5.46
N ASP A 3 -16.77 6.26 4.80
CA ASP A 3 -17.70 6.17 3.67
C ASP A 3 -16.92 5.74 2.41
N LEU A 4 -16.52 4.47 2.38
CA LEU A 4 -15.72 3.90 1.29
C LEU A 4 -16.61 3.59 0.09
N PRO A 5 -16.13 3.80 -1.14
CA PRO A 5 -16.81 3.30 -2.33
C PRO A 5 -17.02 1.77 -2.21
N PRO A 6 -18.20 1.25 -2.61
CA PRO A 6 -18.53 -0.16 -2.43
C PRO A 6 -17.73 -1.11 -3.34
N ASP A 7 -17.26 -0.62 -4.50
CA ASP A 7 -16.69 -1.42 -5.57
C ASP A 7 -15.18 -1.15 -5.78
N LEU A 8 -14.43 -1.06 -4.67
CA LEU A 8 -12.98 -0.90 -4.72
C LEU A 8 -12.30 -2.19 -5.19
N ASP A 9 -11.46 -2.07 -6.23
CA ASP A 9 -10.57 -3.13 -6.67
C ASP A 9 -9.30 -3.14 -5.82
N TRP A 10 -9.17 -4.16 -4.96
CA TRP A 10 -8.08 -4.28 -4.01
C TRP A 10 -6.92 -5.08 -4.60
N ILE A 11 -5.80 -4.40 -4.80
CA ILE A 11 -4.54 -4.97 -5.27
C ILE A 11 -3.71 -5.39 -4.06
N ARG A 12 -3.48 -6.70 -3.93
CA ARG A 12 -2.63 -7.27 -2.89
C ARG A 12 -1.16 -7.11 -3.25
N ALA A 13 -0.41 -6.41 -2.40
CA ALA A 13 1.05 -6.28 -2.51
C ALA A 13 1.72 -7.50 -1.86
N ALA A 14 1.74 -8.62 -2.59
CA ALA A 14 2.43 -9.84 -2.20
C ALA A 14 3.22 -10.44 -3.38
N PRO A 15 4.25 -11.25 -3.13
CA PRO A 15 4.89 -12.04 -4.19
C PRO A 15 3.86 -12.88 -4.96
N GLU A 16 4.07 -13.07 -6.25
CA GLU A 16 3.12 -13.79 -7.14
C GLU A 16 2.88 -15.25 -6.69
N ASP A 17 3.87 -15.87 -6.06
CA ASP A 17 3.85 -17.24 -5.54
C ASP A 17 3.41 -17.34 -4.07
N ALA A 18 3.16 -16.21 -3.41
CA ALA A 18 2.79 -16.20 -1.99
C ALA A 18 1.37 -16.74 -1.79
N THR A 19 1.28 -17.93 -1.19
CA THR A 19 0.02 -18.56 -0.77
C THR A 19 -0.23 -18.30 0.72
N GLY A 20 -1.47 -17.93 1.08
CA GLY A 20 -1.87 -17.72 2.47
C GLY A 20 -2.43 -16.33 2.79
N PRO A 21 -3.04 -16.15 3.98
CA PRO A 21 -3.90 -15.02 4.29
C PRO A 21 -3.16 -13.70 4.58
N GLY A 22 -1.86 -13.72 4.86
CA GLY A 22 -1.10 -12.51 5.21
C GLY A 22 -0.27 -12.63 6.49
N PRO A 23 0.26 -11.50 6.99
CA PRO A 23 -0.21 -10.13 6.73
C PRO A 23 0.30 -9.52 5.42
N TRP A 24 -0.61 -9.09 4.54
CA TRP A 24 -0.27 -8.35 3.31
C TRP A 24 -0.88 -6.96 3.34
N ILE A 25 -0.20 -6.00 2.70
CA ILE A 25 -0.80 -4.70 2.40
C ILE A 25 -1.65 -4.83 1.14
N GLU A 26 -2.86 -4.26 1.17
CA GLU A 26 -3.74 -4.14 0.02
C GLU A 26 -4.02 -2.67 -0.30
N LEU A 27 -4.11 -2.36 -1.60
CA LEU A 27 -4.30 -1.01 -2.11
C LEU A 27 -5.49 -0.95 -3.06
N ALA A 28 -6.28 0.11 -3.00
CA ALA A 28 -7.29 0.41 -4.00
C ALA A 28 -7.19 1.87 -4.45
N PHE A 29 -7.37 2.11 -5.76
CA PHE A 29 -7.37 3.44 -6.35
C PHE A 29 -8.82 3.85 -6.63
N GLY A 30 -9.26 4.95 -6.02
CA GLY A 30 -10.60 5.49 -6.27
C GLY A 30 -10.65 6.43 -7.46
N GLU A 31 -11.87 6.74 -7.90
CA GLU A 31 -12.10 7.67 -9.01
C GLU A 31 -11.67 9.10 -8.66
N GLY A 32 -11.07 9.79 -9.63
CA GLY A 32 -10.73 11.21 -9.56
C GLY A 32 -11.47 12.04 -10.62
N ARG A 33 -11.17 13.33 -10.70
CA ARG A 33 -11.69 14.23 -11.75
C ARG A 33 -11.09 13.99 -13.14
N GLY A 34 -10.24 12.98 -13.30
CA GLY A 34 -9.54 12.57 -14.51
C GLY A 34 -8.52 11.46 -14.21
N GLU A 35 -7.92 10.90 -15.25
CA GLU A 35 -6.98 9.75 -15.17
C GLU A 35 -5.74 10.04 -14.29
N ASP A 36 -5.30 11.31 -14.27
CA ASP A 36 -4.13 11.78 -13.53
C ASP A 36 -4.49 12.76 -12.38
N ASP A 37 -5.69 12.66 -11.79
CA ASP A 37 -6.06 13.55 -10.69
C ASP A 37 -5.16 13.31 -9.46
N PRO A 38 -4.28 14.28 -9.07
CA PRO A 38 -3.38 14.11 -7.94
C PRO A 38 -4.10 13.99 -6.60
N GLU A 39 -5.36 14.43 -6.54
CA GLU A 39 -6.20 14.37 -5.36
C GLU A 39 -7.10 13.11 -5.34
N ALA A 40 -7.05 12.26 -6.38
CA ALA A 40 -7.75 10.98 -6.40
C ALA A 40 -7.35 10.13 -5.18
N PRO A 41 -8.32 9.51 -4.48
CA PRO A 41 -8.04 8.81 -3.24
C PRO A 41 -7.31 7.49 -3.50
N VAL A 42 -6.38 7.18 -2.59
CA VAL A 42 -5.73 5.87 -2.49
C VAL A 42 -6.07 5.29 -1.13
N TYR A 43 -6.66 4.10 -1.14
CA TYR A 43 -7.07 3.38 0.05
C TYR A 43 -6.06 2.29 0.35
N ILE A 44 -5.67 2.16 1.61
CA ILE A 44 -4.65 1.23 2.08
C ILE A 44 -5.21 0.47 3.27
N ARG A 45 -5.10 -0.85 3.27
CA ARG A 45 -5.48 -1.71 4.40
C ARG A 45 -4.54 -2.91 4.53
N GLU A 46 -4.70 -3.66 5.61
CA GLU A 46 -4.02 -4.94 5.80
C GLU A 46 -5.02 -6.09 5.64
N THR A 47 -4.60 -7.21 5.05
CA THR A 47 -5.47 -8.38 4.87
C THR A 47 -6.02 -8.97 6.16
N SER A 48 -5.28 -8.84 7.28
CA SER A 48 -5.69 -9.36 8.59
C SER A 48 -6.69 -8.45 9.32
N ALA A 49 -6.82 -7.18 8.88
CA ALA A 49 -7.67 -6.16 9.49
C ALA A 49 -8.36 -5.30 8.40
N PRO A 50 -9.23 -5.89 7.57
CA PRO A 50 -9.78 -5.24 6.38
C PRO A 50 -10.67 -4.02 6.67
N ASP A 51 -11.19 -3.91 7.90
CA ASP A 51 -12.00 -2.78 8.36
C ASP A 51 -11.16 -1.53 8.71
N ASN A 52 -9.84 -1.69 8.87
CA ASN A 52 -8.91 -0.61 9.19
C ASN A 52 -8.31 -0.02 7.91
N VAL A 53 -9.05 0.90 7.29
CA VAL A 53 -8.64 1.54 6.03
C VAL A 53 -8.08 2.93 6.29
N VAL A 54 -6.83 3.15 5.85
CA VAL A 54 -6.20 4.47 5.77
C VAL A 54 -6.42 5.03 4.37
N THR A 55 -6.76 6.32 4.29
CA THR A 55 -6.96 7.01 2.99
C THR A 55 -5.91 8.10 2.82
N THR A 56 -5.28 8.12 1.65
CA THR A 56 -4.40 9.18 1.18
C THR A 56 -4.82 9.61 -0.24
N ASN A 57 -3.99 10.37 -0.95
CA ASN A 57 -4.24 10.74 -2.34
C ASN A 57 -3.07 10.32 -3.25
N ARG A 58 -3.30 10.35 -4.57
CA ARG A 58 -2.34 9.95 -5.59
C ARG A 58 -1.00 10.67 -5.46
N ARG A 59 -1.01 12.00 -5.25
CA ARG A 59 0.22 12.79 -5.06
C ARG A 59 1.08 12.30 -3.89
N LYS A 60 0.46 12.08 -2.73
CA LYS A 60 1.17 11.61 -1.52
C LYS A 60 1.64 10.17 -1.67
N TRP A 61 0.82 9.33 -2.30
CA TRP A 61 1.17 7.95 -2.61
C TRP A 61 2.40 7.86 -3.52
N ASP A 62 2.42 8.65 -4.61
CA ASP A 62 3.54 8.65 -5.54
C ASP A 62 4.84 9.13 -4.88
N ALA A 63 4.76 10.19 -4.06
CA ALA A 63 5.90 10.66 -3.26
C ALA A 63 6.41 9.59 -2.27
N PHE A 64 5.49 8.87 -1.61
CA PHE A 64 5.83 7.76 -0.73
C PHE A 64 6.57 6.64 -1.48
N VAL A 65 6.05 6.22 -2.64
CA VAL A 65 6.68 5.19 -3.48
C VAL A 65 8.09 5.62 -3.91
N LEU A 66 8.27 6.87 -4.30
CA LEU A 66 9.59 7.40 -4.65
C LEU A 66 10.57 7.36 -3.47
N GLY A 67 10.12 7.71 -2.26
CA GLY A 67 10.94 7.60 -1.04
C GLY A 67 11.33 6.16 -0.72
N VAL A 68 10.39 5.21 -0.86
CA VAL A 68 10.68 3.77 -0.71
C VAL A 68 11.71 3.31 -1.73
N GLN A 69 11.56 3.69 -3.00
CA GLN A 69 12.52 3.32 -4.06
C GLN A 69 13.90 3.94 -3.87
N ALA A 70 13.98 5.11 -3.23
CA ALA A 70 15.23 5.78 -2.89
C ALA A 70 15.91 5.19 -1.64
N GLY A 71 15.34 4.17 -1.00
CA GLY A 71 15.87 3.56 0.22
C GLY A 71 15.72 4.44 1.46
N GLU A 72 14.85 5.46 1.42
CA GLU A 72 14.65 6.36 2.57
C GLU A 72 14.17 5.62 3.82
N PHE A 73 13.57 4.44 3.66
CA PHE A 73 13.00 3.64 4.74
C PHE A 73 13.85 2.44 5.17
N ASP A 74 15.01 2.21 4.55
CA ASP A 74 15.84 1.02 4.83
C ASP A 74 16.34 0.98 6.28
N HIS A 75 16.50 2.16 6.90
CA HIS A 75 16.89 2.29 8.30
C HIS A 75 15.80 1.84 9.29
N PHE A 76 14.54 1.69 8.88
CA PHE A 76 13.47 1.18 9.76
C PHE A 76 13.50 -0.35 9.91
N VAL A 77 14.27 -1.04 9.07
CA VAL A 77 14.38 -2.51 9.08
C VAL A 77 15.66 -2.98 9.80
N GLU A 78 16.58 -2.05 10.08
CA GLU A 78 17.84 -2.35 10.77
C GLU A 78 17.55 -2.81 12.21
N GLY A 79 17.77 -4.11 12.47
CA GLY A 79 17.58 -4.73 13.78
C GLY A 79 16.31 -5.59 13.94
N VAL A 80 15.52 -5.80 12.88
CA VAL A 80 14.41 -6.77 12.91
C VAL A 80 14.97 -8.19 12.77
N GLU A 81 14.90 -8.98 13.85
CA GLU A 81 15.31 -10.40 13.82
C GLU A 81 14.51 -11.18 12.75
N GLY A 82 15.22 -11.84 11.83
CA GLY A 82 14.63 -12.66 10.77
C GLY A 82 14.44 -11.97 9.41
N PHE A 83 14.79 -10.69 9.28
CA PHE A 83 14.85 -10.02 7.98
C PHE A 83 16.25 -10.22 7.35
N GLU A 84 16.39 -11.16 6.42
CA GLU A 84 17.54 -11.18 5.51
C GLU A 84 17.19 -10.40 4.25
N PRO A 85 17.75 -9.19 4.03
CA PRO A 85 17.52 -8.47 2.78
C PRO A 85 18.06 -9.32 1.62
N THR A 86 17.19 -9.61 0.65
CA THR A 86 17.63 -10.25 -0.59
C THR A 86 18.57 -9.30 -1.32
N LYS A 87 19.88 -9.60 -1.29
CA LYS A 87 20.84 -8.91 -2.14
C LYS A 87 20.45 -9.15 -3.60
N LYS A 88 20.13 -8.07 -4.31
CA LYS A 88 20.02 -8.07 -5.77
C LYS A 88 21.38 -8.28 -6.42
#